data_AF-A0A7S4BJU3-F1
#
_entry.id   AF-A0A7S4BJU3-F1
#
_cell.length_a   1.000
_cell.length_b   1.000
_cell.length_c   1.000
_cell.angle_alpha   90.00
_cell.angle_beta   90.00
_cell.angle_gamma   90.00
#
_symmetry.space_group_name_H-M   'P 1'
#
loop_
_entity.id
_entity.type
_entity.pdbx_description
1 polymer ?
#
loop_
_entity_poly.entity_id
_entity_poly.type
_entity_poly.pdbx_seq_one_letter_code
_entity_poly.pdbx_strand_id
1 'polypeptide(L)'
;PETKRFLVDIVNNKRSGIDVDKLDYLARDAMASFGSSNLPGFHAMRIIEHCRVLKNELLQHEVCFQMKMAVDINHVYALRAQLHRQVYQHRIANAAELMITDLLEAAEPHFTFKGAGGKPTRLSEAARDPESFVLLTDCIIEAVGMSLQPGLERANVLLQRLRSRRFYKAVGGPISIDMRPKCKNPKCGFPTNVKDKYCSECGASTKCRAKEECNGLYVPPHTTAKPDEMVKEIVKHCDKPRPDESCVRVHIVDIQHGKKTSEADPREPAIKWQVYRPLTKVHFYNPKEREEMQTNITEANLPGIYVPGVDSLRLIYCYVTEEDEELYRRVAVGYERWRAQKHQRGHSEQLGIDNSVSPSPQFAARTVPRGSPTRGRPMPTLPEMSPTPSSPIAAARSSPRSSVDSTPVGRA
;
A
#
# COMPACT_ATOMS: atom_id res chain seq x y z
N PRO A 1 -7.80 26.82 -15.91
CA PRO A 1 -7.16 27.29 -17.15
C PRO A 1 -6.00 26.38 -17.56
N GLU A 2 -5.82 26.16 -18.85
CA GLU A 2 -4.80 25.24 -19.40
C GLU A 2 -3.36 25.64 -19.07
N THR A 3 -3.13 26.94 -18.89
CA THR A 3 -1.86 27.52 -18.43
C THR A 3 -1.52 27.17 -16.98
N LYS A 4 -2.49 26.69 -16.20
CA LYS A 4 -2.34 26.27 -14.79
C LYS A 4 -2.62 24.78 -14.59
N ARG A 5 -2.73 23.99 -15.67
CA ARG A 5 -3.00 22.55 -15.60
C ARG A 5 -1.98 21.82 -14.71
N PHE A 6 -0.72 22.23 -14.73
CA PHE A 6 0.34 21.64 -13.90
C PHE A 6 0.00 21.59 -12.40
N LEU A 7 -0.91 22.44 -11.89
CA LEU A 7 -1.34 22.38 -10.49
C LEU A 7 -2.01 21.04 -10.13
N VAL A 8 -2.66 20.36 -11.08
CA VAL A 8 -3.26 19.04 -10.82
C VAL A 8 -2.21 17.93 -10.71
N ASP A 9 -1.01 18.15 -11.25
CA ASP A 9 0.12 17.21 -11.09
C ASP A 9 0.73 17.28 -9.67
N ILE A 10 0.43 18.33 -8.90
CA ILE A 10 1.03 18.54 -7.57
C ILE A 10 0.34 17.66 -6.52
N VAL A 11 -0.99 17.77 -6.39
CA VAL A 11 -1.74 17.14 -5.29
C VAL A 11 -2.18 15.71 -5.63
N ASN A 12 -2.68 15.48 -6.85
CA ASN A 12 -3.17 14.17 -7.30
C ASN A 12 -2.85 13.97 -8.78
N ASN A 13 -1.65 13.46 -9.04
CA ASN A 13 -1.14 13.32 -10.39
C ASN A 13 -1.77 12.09 -11.06
N LYS A 14 -2.88 12.28 -11.78
CA LYS A 14 -3.54 11.18 -12.50
C LYS A 14 -2.70 10.65 -13.68
N ARG A 15 -1.77 11.44 -14.24
CA ARG A 15 -0.94 11.06 -15.38
C ARG A 15 0.14 10.04 -14.99
N SER A 16 1.05 10.43 -14.10
CA SER A 16 2.20 9.60 -13.69
C SER A 16 2.04 9.03 -12.28
N GLY A 17 1.19 9.62 -11.44
CA GLY A 17 1.09 9.28 -10.03
C GLY A 17 2.17 9.89 -9.16
N ILE A 18 3.06 10.71 -9.71
CA ILE A 18 4.10 11.40 -8.93
C ILE A 18 3.52 12.73 -8.45
N ASP A 19 3.05 12.72 -7.22
CA ASP A 19 2.43 13.84 -6.50
C ASP A 19 3.06 13.95 -5.10
N VAL A 20 2.81 15.07 -4.43
CA VAL A 20 3.38 15.33 -3.09
C VAL A 20 2.84 14.37 -2.03
N ASP A 21 1.61 13.86 -2.21
CA ASP A 21 1.04 12.78 -1.39
C ASP A 21 1.93 11.53 -1.43
N LYS A 22 2.33 11.08 -2.63
CA LYS A 22 3.25 9.95 -2.78
C LYS A 22 4.55 10.15 -2.06
N LEU A 23 5.16 11.30 -2.31
CA LEU A 23 6.51 11.57 -1.82
C LEU A 23 6.50 11.65 -0.30
N ASP A 24 5.45 12.22 0.31
CA ASP A 24 5.27 12.27 1.75
C ASP A 24 5.07 10.87 2.34
N TYR A 25 4.05 10.12 1.91
CA TYR A 25 3.75 8.84 2.56
C TYR A 25 4.89 7.83 2.38
N LEU A 26 5.57 7.82 1.23
CA LEU A 26 6.72 6.92 1.04
C LEU A 26 7.86 7.26 2.00
N ALA A 27 8.16 8.55 2.21
CA ALA A 27 9.17 8.97 3.15
C ALA A 27 8.75 8.68 4.61
N ARG A 28 7.50 8.98 4.96
CA ARG A 28 6.91 8.79 6.29
C ARG A 28 6.85 7.32 6.67
N ASP A 29 6.37 6.48 5.77
CA ASP A 29 6.16 5.05 6.03
C ASP A 29 7.49 4.30 5.99
N ALA A 30 8.44 4.71 5.15
CA ALA A 30 9.80 4.20 5.20
C ALA A 30 10.49 4.55 6.53
N MET A 31 10.29 5.77 7.04
CA MET A 31 10.77 6.15 8.36
C MET A 31 10.15 5.29 9.46
N ALA A 32 8.83 5.13 9.45
CA ALA A 32 8.10 4.36 10.45
C ALA A 32 8.43 2.85 10.41
N SER A 33 8.67 2.30 9.22
CA SER A 33 8.83 0.85 9.02
C SER A 33 10.29 0.40 8.98
N PHE A 34 11.19 1.22 8.42
CA PHE A 34 12.58 0.87 8.15
C PHE A 34 13.60 1.75 8.88
N GLY A 35 13.14 2.78 9.61
CA GLY A 35 14.04 3.64 10.38
C GLY A 35 14.73 4.72 9.53
N SER A 36 14.33 4.94 8.28
CA SER A 36 14.88 6.01 7.44
C SER A 36 13.87 6.51 6.41
N SER A 37 13.71 7.84 6.31
CA SER A 37 12.93 8.51 5.26
C SER A 37 13.68 8.66 3.93
N ASN A 38 14.99 8.38 3.92
CA ASN A 38 15.90 8.56 2.81
C ASN A 38 16.55 7.23 2.45
N LEU A 39 15.74 6.29 1.98
CA LEU A 39 16.25 5.01 1.52
C LEU A 39 17.14 5.18 0.28
N PRO A 40 18.12 4.29 0.06
CA PRO A 40 18.98 4.36 -1.13
C PRO A 40 18.17 4.51 -2.41
N GLY A 41 18.42 5.59 -3.15
CA GLY A 41 17.75 5.86 -4.43
C GLY A 41 16.44 6.64 -4.35
N PHE A 42 15.93 6.98 -3.15
CA PHE A 42 14.73 7.79 -2.96
C PHE A 42 15.00 9.00 -2.05
N HIS A 43 14.86 10.20 -2.61
CA HIS A 43 14.96 11.47 -1.88
C HIS A 43 13.90 12.45 -2.39
N ALA A 44 12.81 12.62 -1.63
CA ALA A 44 11.66 13.44 -2.03
C ALA A 44 12.03 14.88 -2.39
N MET A 45 12.81 15.57 -1.54
CA MET A 45 13.20 16.98 -1.79
C MET A 45 14.05 17.13 -3.05
N ARG A 46 14.97 16.20 -3.30
CA ARG A 46 15.80 16.20 -4.52
C ARG A 46 14.94 16.05 -5.79
N ILE A 47 13.87 15.27 -5.74
CA ILE A 47 12.90 15.14 -6.85
C ILE A 47 12.18 16.48 -7.08
N ILE A 48 11.74 17.14 -6.01
CA ILE A 48 11.04 18.43 -6.06
C ILE A 48 11.97 19.54 -6.60
N GLU A 49 13.21 19.61 -6.11
CA GLU A 49 14.22 20.59 -6.53
C GLU A 49 14.60 20.47 -8.03
N HIS A 50 14.39 19.29 -8.61
CA HIS A 50 14.71 18.99 -10.01
C HIS A 50 13.46 18.86 -10.90
N CYS A 51 12.35 19.48 -10.52
CA CYS A 51 11.17 19.61 -11.36
C CYS A 51 11.05 21.01 -12.00
N ARG A 52 10.40 21.09 -13.16
CA ARG A 52 10.02 22.33 -13.85
C ARG A 52 8.66 22.19 -14.48
N VAL A 53 7.98 23.31 -14.68
CA VAL A 53 6.75 23.35 -15.48
C VAL A 53 7.13 23.58 -16.94
N LEU A 54 6.74 22.66 -17.82
CA LEU A 54 6.96 22.75 -19.27
C LEU A 54 5.67 22.45 -20.02
N LYS A 55 5.61 22.84 -21.29
CA LYS A 55 4.51 22.48 -22.19
C LYS A 55 4.76 21.11 -22.79
N ASN A 56 3.69 20.33 -22.92
CA ASN A 56 3.71 19.08 -23.67
C ASN A 56 3.40 19.27 -25.15
N GLU A 57 3.41 18.16 -25.90
CA GLU A 57 3.07 18.14 -27.33
C GLU A 57 1.68 18.75 -27.64
N LEU A 58 0.77 18.74 -26.65
CA LEU A 58 -0.56 19.33 -26.73
C LEU A 58 -0.60 20.79 -26.22
N LEU A 59 0.56 21.41 -26.02
CA LEU A 59 0.74 22.76 -25.48
C LEU A 59 0.18 22.98 -24.07
N GLN A 60 -0.01 21.90 -23.31
CA GLN A 60 -0.51 21.95 -21.95
C GLN A 60 0.63 21.98 -20.94
N HIS A 61 0.51 22.82 -19.91
CA HIS A 61 1.54 22.91 -18.87
C HIS A 61 1.46 21.72 -17.92
N GLU A 62 2.61 21.17 -17.56
CA GLU A 62 2.74 20.05 -16.63
C GLU A 62 4.09 20.01 -15.94
N VAL A 63 4.15 19.26 -14.84
CA VAL A 63 5.38 19.04 -14.10
C VAL A 63 6.23 17.99 -14.83
N CYS A 64 7.44 18.39 -15.19
CA CYS A 64 8.49 17.58 -15.81
C CYS A 64 9.70 17.49 -14.88
N PHE A 65 10.49 16.42 -15.01
CA PHE A 65 11.67 16.18 -14.16
C PHE A 65 12.97 16.26 -14.96
N GLN A 66 14.07 16.63 -14.33
CA GLN A 66 15.36 16.62 -15.00
C GLN A 66 15.74 15.19 -15.42
N MET A 67 16.27 14.98 -16.64
CA MET A 67 16.59 13.64 -17.15
C MET A 67 17.41 12.76 -16.20
N LYS A 68 18.37 13.35 -15.48
CA LYS A 68 19.22 12.65 -14.50
C LYS A 68 18.43 12.00 -13.35
N MET A 69 17.19 12.43 -13.12
CA MET A 69 16.30 11.94 -12.08
C MET A 69 15.53 10.68 -12.49
N ALA A 70 15.69 10.16 -13.72
CA ALA A 70 14.93 9.00 -14.18
C ALA A 70 15.08 7.77 -13.27
N VAL A 71 16.29 7.53 -12.73
CA VAL A 71 16.53 6.45 -11.77
C VAL A 71 15.82 6.71 -10.44
N ASP A 72 15.92 7.92 -9.88
CA ASP A 72 15.23 8.31 -8.64
C ASP A 72 13.71 8.18 -8.78
N ILE A 73 13.14 8.62 -9.91
CA ILE A 73 11.71 8.49 -10.22
C ILE A 73 11.30 7.02 -10.29
N ASN A 74 12.10 6.18 -10.94
CA ASN A 74 11.83 4.76 -10.99
C ASN A 74 11.87 4.12 -9.58
N HIS A 75 12.78 4.57 -8.71
CA HIS A 75 12.81 4.15 -7.30
C HIS A 75 11.56 4.55 -6.52
N VAL A 76 10.86 5.65 -6.86
CA VAL A 76 9.55 5.98 -6.24
C VAL A 76 8.57 4.82 -6.41
N TYR A 77 8.46 4.28 -7.62
CA TYR A 77 7.57 3.15 -7.91
C TYR A 77 8.07 1.84 -7.28
N ALA A 78 9.38 1.61 -7.29
CA ALA A 78 9.98 0.43 -6.66
C ALA A 78 9.78 0.43 -5.14
N LEU A 79 10.01 1.56 -4.47
CA LEU A 79 9.80 1.73 -3.03
C LEU A 79 8.32 1.53 -2.67
N ARG A 80 7.40 2.11 -3.46
CA ARG A 80 5.97 1.84 -3.28
C ARG A 80 5.66 0.35 -3.35
N ALA A 81 6.15 -0.34 -4.38
CA ALA A 81 5.94 -1.78 -4.51
C ALA A 81 6.55 -2.57 -3.35
N GLN A 82 7.72 -2.16 -2.86
CA GLN A 82 8.36 -2.76 -1.69
C GLN A 82 7.53 -2.57 -0.42
N LEU A 83 7.07 -1.36 -0.12
CA LEU A 83 6.21 -1.07 1.04
C LEU A 83 4.90 -1.84 0.97
N HIS A 84 4.28 -1.96 -0.21
CA HIS A 84 3.10 -2.81 -0.40
C HIS A 84 3.40 -4.28 -0.05
N ARG A 85 4.54 -4.82 -0.51
CA ARG A 85 4.90 -6.23 -0.24
C ARG A 85 5.25 -6.50 1.22
N GLN A 86 5.98 -5.58 1.85
CA GLN A 86 6.59 -5.83 3.17
C GLN A 86 5.77 -5.30 4.33
N VAL A 87 5.01 -4.22 4.13
CA VAL A 87 4.33 -3.48 5.20
C VAL A 87 2.83 -3.53 4.99
N TYR A 88 2.30 -2.86 3.96
CA TYR A 88 0.87 -2.62 3.82
C TYR A 88 0.05 -3.89 3.60
N GLN A 89 0.65 -4.93 3.03
CA GLN A 89 -0.05 -6.18 2.71
C GLN A 89 0.56 -7.35 3.47
N HIS A 90 1.15 -7.09 4.63
CA HIS A 90 1.65 -8.12 5.52
C HIS A 90 0.51 -9.08 5.90
N ARG A 91 0.74 -10.39 5.80
CA ARG A 91 -0.30 -11.43 5.96
C ARG A 91 -1.13 -11.31 7.26
N ILE A 92 -0.52 -10.89 8.36
CA ILE A 92 -1.22 -10.74 9.64
C ILE A 92 -2.04 -9.44 9.67
N ALA A 93 -1.56 -8.37 9.01
CA ALA A 93 -2.33 -7.14 8.88
C ALA A 93 -3.58 -7.39 8.03
N ASN A 94 -3.43 -8.06 6.89
CA ASN A 94 -4.56 -8.48 6.04
C ASN A 94 -5.57 -9.36 6.82
N ALA A 95 -5.09 -10.30 7.64
CA ALA A 95 -5.97 -11.12 8.46
C ALA A 95 -6.75 -10.29 9.50
N ALA A 96 -6.10 -9.30 10.13
CA ALA A 96 -6.75 -8.38 11.05
C ALA A 96 -7.76 -7.47 10.34
N GLU A 97 -7.43 -6.95 9.15
CA GLU A 97 -8.34 -6.16 8.32
C GLU A 97 -9.60 -6.94 7.96
N LEU A 98 -9.47 -8.18 7.48
CA LEU A 98 -10.61 -9.05 7.17
C LEU A 98 -11.51 -9.27 8.40
N MET A 99 -10.92 -9.47 9.57
CA MET A 99 -11.67 -9.62 10.81
C MET A 99 -12.36 -8.33 11.27
N ILE A 100 -11.72 -7.18 11.08
CA ILE A 100 -12.33 -5.87 11.38
C ILE A 100 -13.50 -5.63 10.42
N THR A 101 -13.36 -5.97 9.13
CA THR A 101 -14.48 -5.91 8.17
C THR A 101 -15.64 -6.80 8.61
N ASP A 102 -15.39 -8.08 8.90
CA ASP A 102 -16.45 -9.00 9.37
C ASP A 102 -17.08 -8.52 10.70
N LEU A 103 -16.31 -7.86 11.57
CA LEU A 103 -16.80 -7.26 12.82
C LEU A 103 -17.75 -6.10 12.54
N LEU A 104 -17.36 -5.17 11.67
CA LEU A 104 -18.17 -4.00 11.32
C LEU A 104 -19.43 -4.41 10.56
N GLU A 105 -19.34 -5.40 9.66
CA GLU A 105 -20.50 -5.98 8.96
C GLU A 105 -21.47 -6.65 9.93
N ALA A 106 -20.96 -7.40 10.93
CA ALA A 106 -21.79 -7.99 11.96
C ALA A 106 -22.45 -6.94 12.88
N ALA A 107 -21.79 -5.80 13.09
CA ALA A 107 -22.31 -4.71 13.91
C ALA A 107 -23.35 -3.84 13.17
N GLU A 108 -23.21 -3.65 11.86
CA GLU A 108 -24.02 -2.73 11.04
C GLU A 108 -25.55 -2.82 11.25
N PRO A 109 -26.19 -4.00 11.34
CA PRO A 109 -27.64 -4.07 11.51
C PRO A 109 -28.13 -3.58 12.90
N HIS A 110 -27.24 -3.58 13.89
CA HIS A 110 -27.58 -3.48 15.32
C HIS A 110 -26.94 -2.28 16.03
N PHE A 111 -25.80 -1.81 15.55
CA PHE A 111 -25.03 -0.75 16.18
C PHE A 111 -25.43 0.62 15.63
N THR A 112 -25.84 1.51 16.53
CA THR A 112 -25.98 2.94 16.25
C THR A 112 -25.13 3.77 17.19
N PHE A 113 -24.64 4.90 16.68
CA PHE A 113 -23.96 5.93 17.48
C PHE A 113 -24.63 7.29 17.30
N LYS A 114 -24.21 8.27 18.10
CA LYS A 114 -24.75 9.63 18.04
C LYS A 114 -24.13 10.38 16.86
N GLY A 115 -24.84 10.42 15.73
CA GLY A 115 -24.46 11.15 14.52
C GLY A 115 -24.98 12.59 14.50
N ALA A 116 -25.23 13.12 13.30
CA ALA A 116 -25.65 14.49 13.05
C ALA A 116 -26.88 14.91 13.86
N GLY A 117 -26.81 16.11 14.45
CA GLY A 117 -27.87 16.64 15.31
C GLY A 117 -28.20 15.75 16.52
N GLY A 118 -27.31 14.81 16.87
CA GLY A 118 -27.51 13.87 17.97
C GLY A 118 -28.38 12.65 17.65
N LYS A 119 -28.66 12.38 16.37
CA LYS A 119 -29.53 11.28 15.95
C LYS A 119 -28.80 9.92 16.01
N PRO A 120 -29.49 8.83 16.41
CA PRO A 120 -28.95 7.48 16.23
C PRO A 120 -28.69 7.23 14.75
N THR A 121 -27.44 6.89 14.41
CA THR A 121 -26.99 6.73 13.02
C THR A 121 -26.19 5.43 12.91
N ARG A 122 -26.42 4.65 11.84
CA ARG A 122 -25.65 3.45 11.52
C ARG A 122 -24.32 3.79 10.83
N LEU A 123 -23.41 2.82 10.73
CA LEU A 123 -22.10 3.06 10.10
C LEU A 123 -22.26 3.39 8.61
N SER A 124 -23.10 2.63 7.89
CA SER A 124 -23.33 2.85 6.46
C SER A 124 -24.05 4.18 6.15
N GLU A 125 -24.91 4.63 7.06
CA GLU A 125 -25.62 5.91 6.95
C GLU A 125 -24.67 7.09 7.18
N ALA A 126 -23.81 6.98 8.19
CA ALA A 126 -22.83 8.01 8.50
C ALA A 126 -21.84 8.24 7.36
N ALA A 127 -21.52 7.21 6.56
CA ALA A 127 -20.71 7.37 5.34
C ALA A 127 -21.32 8.30 4.27
N ARG A 128 -22.62 8.59 4.36
CA ARG A 128 -23.35 9.46 3.41
C ARG A 128 -23.65 10.85 3.96
N ASP A 129 -23.32 11.11 5.22
CA ASP A 129 -23.61 12.36 5.91
C ASP A 129 -22.32 12.95 6.50
N PRO A 130 -21.82 14.09 6.01
CA PRO A 130 -20.54 14.65 6.46
C PRO A 130 -20.45 14.92 7.97
N GLU A 131 -21.53 15.36 8.61
CA GLU A 131 -21.55 15.66 10.05
C GLU A 131 -21.43 14.38 10.89
N SER A 132 -22.05 13.29 10.46
CA SER A 132 -21.87 11.97 11.08
C SER A 132 -20.54 11.33 10.71
N PHE A 133 -20.05 11.50 9.47
CA PHE A 133 -18.83 10.89 8.97
C PHE A 133 -17.59 11.33 9.75
N VAL A 134 -17.49 12.62 10.11
CA VAL A 134 -16.34 13.13 10.87
C VAL A 134 -16.23 12.54 12.29
N LEU A 135 -17.30 11.93 12.79
CA LEU A 135 -17.33 11.24 14.08
C LEU A 135 -16.88 9.78 13.97
N LEU A 136 -16.88 9.22 12.76
CA LEU A 136 -16.35 7.87 12.51
C LEU A 136 -14.83 7.91 12.52
N THR A 137 -14.26 7.47 13.63
CA THR A 137 -12.83 7.26 13.80
C THR A 137 -12.57 5.83 14.25
N ASP A 138 -11.30 5.44 14.38
CA ASP A 138 -10.90 4.09 14.77
C ASP A 138 -11.51 3.64 16.12
N CYS A 139 -11.88 4.59 17.00
CA CYS A 139 -12.53 4.31 18.27
C CYS A 139 -13.90 3.61 18.14
N ILE A 140 -14.45 3.53 16.92
CA ILE A 140 -15.69 2.84 16.63
C ILE A 140 -15.62 1.35 17.00
N ILE A 141 -14.45 0.74 16.89
CA ILE A 141 -14.23 -0.66 17.26
C ILE A 141 -14.45 -0.84 18.77
N GLU A 142 -13.89 0.05 19.58
CA GLU A 142 -14.12 0.09 21.03
C GLU A 142 -15.57 0.43 21.36
N ALA A 143 -16.18 1.36 20.63
CA ALA A 143 -17.58 1.76 20.83
C ALA A 143 -18.54 0.59 20.60
N VAL A 144 -18.33 -0.22 19.56
CA VAL A 144 -19.08 -1.46 19.33
C VAL A 144 -18.92 -2.40 20.52
N GLY A 145 -17.68 -2.58 21.00
CA GLY A 145 -17.38 -3.45 22.15
C GLY A 145 -17.94 -2.99 23.49
N MET A 146 -18.23 -1.69 23.64
CA MET A 146 -18.81 -1.09 24.85
C MET A 146 -20.34 -0.93 24.75
N SER A 147 -20.92 -1.14 23.57
CA SER A 147 -22.35 -0.97 23.33
C SER A 147 -23.16 -2.05 24.04
N LEU A 148 -24.30 -1.64 24.61
CA LEU A 148 -25.29 -2.54 25.21
C LEU A 148 -26.45 -2.87 24.24
N GLN A 149 -26.35 -2.44 22.97
CA GLN A 149 -27.36 -2.74 21.96
C GLN A 149 -27.38 -4.26 21.65
N PRO A 150 -28.56 -4.89 21.56
CA PRO A 150 -28.67 -6.34 21.32
C PRO A 150 -28.27 -6.70 19.88
N GLY A 151 -27.79 -7.93 19.65
CA GLY A 151 -27.40 -8.41 18.32
C GLY A 151 -25.92 -8.19 17.96
N LEU A 152 -25.10 -7.75 18.93
CA LEU A 152 -23.67 -7.51 18.75
C LEU A 152 -22.78 -8.69 19.16
N GLU A 153 -23.37 -9.87 19.42
CA GLU A 153 -22.64 -11.03 19.95
C GLU A 153 -21.52 -11.48 18.99
N ARG A 154 -21.82 -11.55 17.69
CA ARG A 154 -20.83 -11.93 16.67
C ARG A 154 -19.70 -10.90 16.56
N ALA A 155 -20.03 -9.61 16.53
CA ALA A 155 -19.03 -8.54 16.50
C ALA A 155 -18.12 -8.58 17.75
N ASN A 156 -18.71 -8.81 18.92
CA ASN A 156 -17.97 -8.95 20.18
C ASN A 156 -17.06 -10.19 20.21
N VAL A 157 -17.49 -11.32 19.64
CA VAL A 157 -16.62 -12.51 19.49
C VAL A 157 -15.40 -12.19 18.62
N LEU A 158 -15.60 -11.53 17.49
CA LEU A 158 -14.50 -11.12 16.60
C LEU A 158 -13.57 -10.10 17.28
N LEU A 159 -14.12 -9.14 18.03
CA LEU A 159 -13.34 -8.17 18.79
C LEU A 159 -12.46 -8.85 19.86
N GLN A 160 -13.00 -9.82 20.59
CA GLN A 160 -12.25 -10.57 21.59
C GLN A 160 -11.14 -11.41 20.95
N ARG A 161 -11.41 -12.02 19.79
CA ARG A 161 -10.38 -12.73 19.02
C ARG A 161 -9.26 -11.79 18.57
N LEU A 162 -9.59 -10.62 18.02
CA LEU A 162 -8.60 -9.58 17.65
C LEU A 162 -7.72 -9.18 18.84
N ARG A 163 -8.33 -8.84 19.99
CA ARG A 163 -7.61 -8.47 21.22
C ARG A 163 -6.71 -9.59 21.75
N SER A 164 -7.16 -10.83 21.61
CA SER A 164 -6.41 -12.03 22.02
C SER A 164 -5.40 -12.51 20.96
N ARG A 165 -5.23 -11.77 19.85
CA ARG A 165 -4.40 -12.15 18.70
C ARG A 165 -4.76 -13.50 18.06
N ARG A 166 -6.03 -13.92 18.18
CA ARG A 166 -6.59 -15.12 17.56
C ARG A 166 -7.12 -14.79 16.16
N PHE A 167 -6.20 -14.38 15.30
CA PHE A 167 -6.48 -13.94 13.94
C PHE A 167 -6.98 -15.07 13.04
N TYR A 168 -7.56 -14.74 11.88
CA TYR A 168 -7.75 -15.70 10.80
C TYR A 168 -6.41 -16.32 10.39
N LYS A 169 -6.42 -17.63 10.17
CA LYS A 169 -5.18 -18.41 9.99
C LYS A 169 -4.80 -18.42 8.51
N ALA A 170 -3.65 -17.86 8.19
CA ALA A 170 -3.11 -17.89 6.83
C ALA A 170 -2.79 -19.33 6.39
N VAL A 171 -3.22 -19.66 5.18
CA VAL A 171 -3.02 -20.97 4.55
C VAL A 171 -1.81 -20.87 3.62
N GLY A 172 -0.70 -21.48 4.03
CA GLY A 172 0.55 -21.42 3.29
C GLY A 172 1.08 -20.00 3.08
N GLY A 173 1.96 -19.84 2.07
CA GLY A 173 2.44 -18.54 1.61
C GLY A 173 1.53 -17.93 0.55
N PRO A 174 1.59 -16.59 0.36
CA PRO A 174 0.91 -15.97 -0.76
C PRO A 174 1.47 -16.48 -2.09
N ILE A 175 0.60 -16.71 -3.07
CA ILE A 175 1.02 -16.95 -4.45
C ILE A 175 1.22 -15.60 -5.15
N SER A 176 2.31 -15.49 -5.89
CA SER A 176 2.59 -14.34 -6.76
C SER A 176 2.33 -14.73 -8.21
N ILE A 177 1.43 -14.01 -8.86
CA ILE A 177 1.07 -14.22 -10.26
C ILE A 177 1.55 -13.03 -11.07
N ASP A 178 2.40 -13.32 -12.07
CA ASP A 178 2.78 -12.34 -13.08
C ASP A 178 1.56 -11.95 -13.93
N MET A 179 1.30 -10.65 -14.02
CA MET A 179 0.15 -10.10 -14.71
C MET A 179 0.38 -9.92 -16.22
N ARG A 180 1.54 -10.34 -16.74
CA ARG A 180 1.83 -10.39 -18.17
C ARG A 180 1.09 -11.53 -18.87
N PRO A 181 0.84 -11.43 -20.18
CA PRO A 181 0.25 -12.52 -20.96
C PRO A 181 1.12 -13.77 -20.91
N LYS A 182 0.52 -14.92 -20.60
CA LYS A 182 1.20 -16.20 -20.57
C LYS A 182 1.26 -16.85 -21.95
N CYS A 183 2.32 -17.62 -22.17
CA CYS A 183 2.43 -18.48 -23.35
C CYS A 183 1.31 -19.52 -23.35
N LYS A 184 0.57 -19.64 -24.47
CA LYS A 184 -0.55 -20.59 -24.59
C LYS A 184 -0.10 -22.05 -24.67
N ASN A 185 1.17 -22.33 -24.93
CA ASN A 185 1.68 -23.69 -24.92
C ASN A 185 1.48 -24.30 -23.51
N PRO A 186 0.66 -25.36 -23.36
CA PRO A 186 0.32 -25.94 -22.06
C PRO A 186 1.53 -26.48 -21.29
N LYS A 187 2.61 -26.84 -21.99
CA LYS A 187 3.87 -27.31 -21.40
C LYS A 187 4.80 -26.18 -20.98
N CYS A 188 4.50 -24.93 -21.36
CA CYS A 188 5.37 -23.78 -21.09
C CYS A 188 4.71 -22.81 -20.10
N GLY A 189 3.56 -22.21 -20.45
CA GLY A 189 2.88 -21.24 -19.58
C GLY A 189 3.70 -20.00 -19.17
N PHE A 190 4.90 -19.79 -19.74
CA PHE A 190 5.83 -18.76 -19.33
C PHE A 190 5.25 -17.35 -19.55
N PRO A 191 5.40 -16.40 -18.61
CA PRO A 191 5.01 -15.01 -18.82
C PRO A 191 5.79 -14.40 -19.99
N THR A 192 5.11 -13.76 -20.94
CA THR A 192 5.73 -13.18 -22.13
C THR A 192 5.54 -11.67 -22.16
N ASN A 193 6.55 -10.90 -22.59
CA ASN A 193 6.37 -9.45 -22.69
C ASN A 193 5.42 -9.14 -23.83
N VAL A 194 4.58 -8.12 -23.67
CA VAL A 194 3.57 -7.73 -24.67
C VAL A 194 4.17 -7.54 -26.06
N LYS A 195 5.36 -6.92 -26.15
CA LYS A 195 6.07 -6.66 -27.41
C LYS A 195 6.71 -7.89 -28.07
N ASP A 196 6.77 -9.03 -27.37
CA ASP A 196 7.40 -10.24 -27.91
C ASP A 196 6.49 -10.89 -28.96
N LYS A 197 7.07 -11.22 -30.12
CA LYS A 197 6.39 -11.99 -31.20
C LYS A 197 6.43 -13.50 -30.97
N TYR A 198 7.33 -13.97 -30.11
CA TYR A 198 7.55 -15.38 -29.77
C TYR A 198 7.85 -15.48 -28.27
N CYS A 199 7.45 -16.59 -27.65
CA CYS A 199 7.81 -16.89 -26.27
C CYS A 199 9.32 -17.10 -26.15
N SER A 200 9.96 -16.38 -25.22
CA SER A 200 11.41 -16.50 -24.98
C SER A 200 11.84 -17.88 -24.51
N GLU A 201 10.94 -18.63 -23.87
CA GLU A 201 11.24 -19.93 -23.27
C GLU A 201 11.10 -21.10 -24.27
N CYS A 202 9.99 -21.15 -25.02
CA CYS A 202 9.69 -22.28 -25.90
C CYS A 202 9.57 -21.93 -27.40
N GLY A 203 9.81 -20.67 -27.78
CA GLY A 203 9.73 -20.20 -29.16
C GLY A 203 8.31 -20.15 -29.75
N ALA A 204 7.28 -20.55 -29.00
CA ALA A 204 5.90 -20.55 -29.49
C ALA A 204 5.41 -19.14 -29.86
N SER A 205 4.62 -19.04 -30.92
CA SER A 205 4.05 -17.77 -31.37
C SER A 205 3.12 -17.15 -30.31
N THR A 206 3.23 -15.84 -30.12
CA THR A 206 2.42 -15.09 -29.14
C THR A 206 1.06 -14.66 -29.67
N LYS A 207 0.78 -14.87 -30.96
CA LYS A 207 -0.52 -14.51 -31.60
C LYS A 207 -1.72 -15.08 -30.84
N CYS A 208 -1.57 -16.28 -30.29
CA CYS A 208 -2.66 -17.01 -29.65
C CYS A 208 -2.76 -16.74 -28.14
N ARG A 209 -2.17 -15.67 -27.61
CA ARG A 209 -2.31 -15.30 -26.18
C ARG A 209 -3.77 -15.23 -25.77
N ALA A 210 -4.09 -15.83 -24.63
CA ALA A 210 -5.40 -15.66 -24.01
C ALA A 210 -5.54 -14.21 -23.53
N LYS A 211 -6.68 -13.60 -23.83
CA LYS A 211 -6.94 -12.18 -23.61
C LYS A 211 -8.42 -11.98 -23.25
N GLU A 212 -8.68 -11.04 -22.37
CA GLU A 212 -10.00 -10.62 -21.95
C GLU A 212 -10.06 -9.09 -22.01
N GLU A 213 -11.20 -8.54 -22.45
CA GLU A 213 -11.37 -7.10 -22.53
C GLU A 213 -11.76 -6.52 -21.17
N CYS A 214 -11.05 -5.48 -20.73
CA CYS A 214 -11.30 -4.75 -19.49
C CYS A 214 -11.13 -3.25 -19.75
N ASN A 215 -12.24 -2.50 -19.71
CA ASN A 215 -12.27 -1.05 -19.91
C ASN A 215 -11.59 -0.59 -21.22
N GLY A 216 -11.84 -1.28 -22.33
CA GLY A 216 -11.28 -0.96 -23.65
C GLY A 216 -9.80 -1.33 -23.86
N LEU A 217 -9.20 -2.04 -22.90
CA LEU A 217 -7.86 -2.64 -23.02
C LEU A 217 -7.94 -4.16 -22.80
N TYR A 218 -6.94 -4.89 -23.28
CA TYR A 218 -6.84 -6.32 -23.07
C TYR A 218 -5.94 -6.66 -21.89
N VAL A 219 -6.40 -7.60 -21.09
CA VAL A 219 -5.67 -8.15 -19.94
C VAL A 219 -5.66 -9.69 -20.02
N PRO A 220 -4.68 -10.37 -19.41
CA PRO A 220 -4.73 -11.83 -19.30
C PRO A 220 -5.91 -12.29 -18.43
N PRO A 221 -6.60 -13.40 -18.73
CA PRO A 221 -7.79 -13.81 -17.96
C PRO A 221 -7.56 -14.05 -16.46
N HIS A 222 -6.32 -14.35 -16.02
CA HIS A 222 -6.03 -14.53 -14.60
C HIS A 222 -5.99 -13.20 -13.81
N THR A 223 -6.06 -12.06 -14.48
CA THR A 223 -6.06 -10.73 -13.86
C THR A 223 -7.46 -10.21 -13.53
N THR A 224 -8.52 -10.92 -13.92
CA THR A 224 -9.93 -10.51 -13.69
C THR A 224 -10.63 -11.37 -12.65
N ALA A 225 -10.07 -12.54 -12.32
CA ALA A 225 -10.62 -13.48 -11.35
C ALA A 225 -10.88 -12.82 -9.98
N LYS A 226 -12.09 -13.05 -9.45
CA LYS A 226 -12.57 -12.48 -8.19
C LYS A 226 -12.27 -13.38 -6.99
N PRO A 227 -12.23 -12.84 -5.75
CA PRO A 227 -12.02 -13.64 -4.54
C PRO A 227 -12.95 -14.85 -4.42
N ASP A 228 -14.25 -14.69 -4.63
CA ASP A 228 -15.24 -15.76 -4.48
C ASP A 228 -15.06 -16.90 -5.49
N GLU A 229 -14.66 -16.56 -6.71
CA GLU A 229 -14.34 -17.56 -7.75
C GLU A 229 -13.10 -18.36 -7.36
N MET A 230 -12.10 -17.70 -6.78
CA MET A 230 -10.89 -18.37 -6.29
C MET A 230 -11.18 -19.25 -5.07
N VAL A 231 -12.04 -18.82 -4.14
CA VAL A 231 -12.51 -19.67 -3.03
C VAL A 231 -13.12 -20.95 -3.58
N LYS A 232 -14.04 -20.84 -4.55
CA LYS A 232 -14.65 -22.00 -5.22
C LYS A 232 -13.63 -22.90 -5.88
N GLU A 233 -12.63 -22.34 -6.55
CA GLU A 233 -11.54 -23.12 -7.14
C GLU A 233 -10.71 -23.86 -6.08
N ILE A 234 -10.34 -23.21 -4.98
CA ILE A 234 -9.54 -23.80 -3.90
C ILE A 234 -10.32 -24.92 -3.19
N VAL A 235 -11.58 -24.68 -2.84
CA VAL A 235 -12.45 -25.66 -2.17
C VAL A 235 -12.68 -26.89 -3.05
N LYS A 236 -12.74 -26.74 -4.38
CA LYS A 236 -12.83 -27.89 -5.31
C LYS A 236 -11.62 -28.82 -5.23
N HIS A 237 -10.43 -28.32 -4.87
CA HIS A 237 -9.19 -29.09 -4.72
C HIS A 237 -9.04 -29.72 -3.32
N CYS A 238 -9.89 -29.34 -2.36
CA CYS A 238 -9.92 -29.92 -1.02
C CYS A 238 -10.53 -31.34 -1.03
N ASP A 239 -10.06 -32.19 -0.12
CA ASP A 239 -10.60 -33.53 0.07
C ASP A 239 -12.05 -33.50 0.60
N LYS A 240 -12.79 -34.59 0.38
CA LYS A 240 -14.15 -34.74 0.90
C LYS A 240 -14.12 -35.12 2.39
N PRO A 241 -15.02 -34.62 3.24
CA PRO A 241 -16.07 -33.63 2.93
C PRO A 241 -15.46 -32.24 2.71
N ARG A 242 -15.96 -31.54 1.68
CA ARG A 242 -15.42 -30.24 1.30
C ARG A 242 -15.75 -29.19 2.37
N PRO A 243 -14.81 -28.28 2.68
CA PRO A 243 -15.08 -27.09 3.48
C PRO A 243 -16.27 -26.28 2.94
N ASP A 244 -16.99 -25.60 3.84
CA ASP A 244 -17.89 -24.53 3.43
C ASP A 244 -17.05 -23.36 2.86
N GLU A 245 -17.51 -22.80 1.75
CA GLU A 245 -16.92 -21.62 1.11
C GLU A 245 -16.91 -20.43 2.08
N SER A 246 -17.88 -20.34 3.00
CA SER A 246 -17.98 -19.27 3.99
C SER A 246 -16.82 -19.24 4.99
N CYS A 247 -16.14 -20.38 5.22
CA CYS A 247 -15.03 -20.49 6.16
C CYS A 247 -13.66 -20.16 5.54
N VAL A 248 -13.62 -19.90 4.23
CA VAL A 248 -12.40 -19.58 3.49
C VAL A 248 -12.49 -18.13 3.00
N ARG A 249 -11.41 -17.38 3.16
CA ARG A 249 -11.28 -16.02 2.63
C ARG A 249 -10.08 -15.95 1.70
N VAL A 250 -10.28 -15.35 0.54
CA VAL A 250 -9.21 -15.03 -0.40
C VAL A 250 -9.05 -13.51 -0.45
N HIS A 251 -7.83 -13.04 -0.18
CA HIS A 251 -7.48 -11.62 -0.30
C HIS A 251 -6.54 -11.44 -1.50
N ILE A 252 -6.92 -10.59 -2.43
CA ILE A 252 -6.18 -10.35 -3.67
C ILE A 252 -5.59 -8.94 -3.63
N VAL A 253 -4.32 -8.84 -3.97
CA VAL A 253 -3.58 -7.58 -3.99
C VAL A 253 -2.86 -7.44 -5.32
N ASP A 254 -3.16 -6.37 -6.05
CA ASP A 254 -2.43 -6.04 -7.28
C ASP A 254 -1.37 -4.97 -6.98
N ILE A 255 -0.10 -5.34 -7.19
CA ILE A 255 1.06 -4.46 -7.05
C ILE A 255 1.54 -4.08 -8.45
N GLN A 256 1.60 -2.78 -8.71
CA GLN A 256 1.91 -2.21 -10.02
C GLN A 256 3.09 -1.23 -9.88
N HIS A 257 4.01 -1.26 -10.84
CA HIS A 257 5.11 -0.31 -10.98
C HIS A 257 4.73 0.73 -12.03
N GLY A 258 4.36 1.94 -11.63
CA GLY A 258 3.90 2.98 -12.56
C GLY A 258 2.38 3.09 -12.69
N LYS A 259 1.95 3.99 -13.58
CA LYS A 259 0.53 4.16 -13.93
C LYS A 259 0.13 3.28 -15.10
N LYS A 260 -1.16 2.95 -15.15
CA LYS A 260 -1.79 2.20 -16.24
C LYS A 260 -1.55 2.91 -17.58
N THR A 261 -0.98 2.19 -18.53
CA THR A 261 -0.84 2.60 -19.93
C THR A 261 -1.22 1.45 -20.85
N SER A 262 -1.03 1.63 -22.16
CA SER A 262 -1.35 0.62 -23.15
C SER A 262 -0.22 0.42 -24.15
N GLU A 263 0.03 -0.83 -24.54
CA GLU A 263 0.94 -1.19 -25.61
C GLU A 263 0.18 -2.00 -26.68
N ALA A 264 0.37 -1.66 -27.95
CA ALA A 264 -0.24 -2.40 -29.05
C ALA A 264 0.41 -3.79 -29.19
N ASP A 265 -0.38 -4.80 -29.51
CA ASP A 265 0.13 -6.12 -29.82
C ASP A 265 0.96 -6.08 -31.12
N PRO A 266 2.20 -6.63 -31.13
CA PRO A 266 3.08 -6.56 -32.30
C PRO A 266 2.56 -7.36 -33.51
N ARG A 267 1.57 -8.24 -33.33
CA ARG A 267 0.96 -9.04 -34.40
C ARG A 267 -0.46 -8.57 -34.75
N GLU A 268 -1.17 -7.96 -33.81
CA GLU A 268 -2.54 -7.46 -33.98
C GLU A 268 -2.67 -6.02 -33.41
N PRO A 269 -2.24 -4.97 -34.15
CA PRO A 269 -2.16 -3.61 -33.63
C PRO A 269 -3.48 -2.99 -33.11
N ALA A 270 -4.63 -3.54 -33.54
CA ALA A 270 -5.94 -3.17 -33.00
C ALA A 270 -6.11 -3.52 -31.51
N ILE A 271 -5.31 -4.48 -31.03
CA ILE A 271 -5.32 -4.95 -29.66
C ILE A 271 -4.33 -4.16 -28.84
N LYS A 272 -4.83 -3.53 -27.78
CA LYS A 272 -4.03 -2.75 -26.85
C LYS A 272 -4.02 -3.45 -25.50
N TRP A 273 -2.87 -3.98 -25.13
CA TRP A 273 -2.66 -4.61 -23.84
C TRP A 273 -2.49 -3.57 -22.75
N GLN A 274 -3.08 -3.82 -21.58
CA GLN A 274 -2.84 -3.03 -20.39
C GLN A 274 -1.46 -3.35 -19.80
N VAL A 275 -0.66 -2.32 -19.56
CA VAL A 275 0.68 -2.44 -18.96
C VAL A 275 0.95 -1.33 -17.95
N TYR A 276 1.97 -1.51 -17.11
CA TYR A 276 2.36 -0.57 -16.06
C TYR A 276 3.85 -0.26 -16.20
N ARG A 277 4.16 0.77 -16.98
CA ARG A 277 5.53 1.17 -17.29
C ARG A 277 5.86 2.41 -16.46
N PRO A 278 6.78 2.34 -15.47
CA PRO A 278 7.09 3.43 -14.56
C PRO A 278 7.33 4.78 -15.25
N LEU A 279 8.12 4.80 -16.33
CA LEU A 279 8.59 6.05 -16.92
C LEU A 279 7.74 6.53 -18.10
N THR A 280 6.95 5.65 -18.72
CA THR A 280 6.16 5.97 -19.94
C THR A 280 5.22 7.17 -19.80
N LYS A 281 4.77 7.51 -18.58
CA LYS A 281 3.89 8.67 -18.32
C LYS A 281 4.59 9.84 -17.63
N VAL A 282 5.91 9.77 -17.49
CA VAL A 282 6.75 10.80 -16.88
C VAL A 282 7.50 11.52 -17.99
N HIS A 283 7.44 12.84 -18.00
CA HIS A 283 8.16 13.64 -18.97
C HIS A 283 9.39 14.27 -18.34
N PHE A 284 10.46 14.30 -19.13
CA PHE A 284 11.76 14.78 -18.68
C PHE A 284 12.23 15.98 -19.49
N TYR A 285 13.22 16.69 -18.96
CA TYR A 285 13.89 17.77 -19.67
C TYR A 285 15.42 17.73 -19.46
N ASN A 286 16.15 18.13 -20.50
CA ASN A 286 17.59 18.33 -20.46
C ASN A 286 17.90 19.81 -20.22
N PRO A 287 18.59 20.19 -19.13
CA PRO A 287 18.91 21.61 -18.88
C PRO A 287 19.89 22.20 -19.91
N LYS A 288 20.56 21.36 -20.70
CA LYS A 288 21.53 21.79 -21.72
C LYS A 288 20.86 22.11 -23.06
N GLU A 289 19.62 21.69 -23.28
CA GLU A 289 18.86 21.99 -24.48
C GLU A 289 18.17 23.35 -24.32
N ARG A 290 18.20 24.17 -25.40
CA ARG A 290 17.92 25.61 -25.30
C ARG A 290 16.46 25.98 -25.10
N GLU A 291 15.50 25.09 -25.31
CA GLU A 291 14.08 25.41 -25.18
C GLU A 291 13.28 24.20 -24.67
N GLU A 292 12.04 24.48 -24.25
CA GLU A 292 11.03 23.71 -23.52
C GLU A 292 10.63 22.33 -24.11
N MET A 293 11.58 21.62 -24.71
CA MET A 293 11.35 20.33 -25.35
C MET A 293 11.33 19.22 -24.30
N GLN A 294 10.25 18.46 -24.30
CA GLN A 294 10.14 17.26 -23.49
C GLN A 294 10.98 16.15 -24.13
N THR A 295 11.75 15.46 -23.31
CA THR A 295 12.45 14.24 -23.72
C THR A 295 11.76 13.04 -23.09
N ASN A 296 11.43 12.05 -23.92
CA ASN A 296 10.91 10.78 -23.42
C ASN A 296 12.07 9.89 -23.00
N ILE A 297 12.11 9.53 -21.71
CA ILE A 297 12.99 8.48 -21.19
C ILE A 297 12.13 7.26 -20.97
N THR A 298 12.58 6.13 -21.53
CA THR A 298 11.93 4.83 -21.36
C THR A 298 12.79 3.94 -20.48
N GLU A 299 12.25 2.81 -20.03
CA GLU A 299 13.00 1.82 -19.26
C GLU A 299 14.24 1.30 -20.03
N ALA A 300 14.21 1.33 -21.37
CA ALA A 300 15.36 0.95 -22.20
C ALA A 300 16.55 1.90 -22.08
N ASN A 301 16.34 3.12 -21.58
CA ASN A 301 17.40 4.09 -21.32
C ASN A 301 18.04 3.91 -19.93
N LEU A 302 17.46 3.08 -19.07
CA LEU A 302 17.99 2.79 -17.73
C LEU A 302 18.85 1.52 -17.74
N PRO A 303 19.89 1.44 -16.92
CA PRO A 303 20.58 0.18 -16.66
C PRO A 303 19.57 -0.86 -16.13
N GLY A 304 19.63 -2.09 -16.66
CA GLY A 304 18.66 -3.15 -16.35
C GLY A 304 18.51 -3.46 -14.85
N ILE A 305 19.54 -3.20 -14.04
CA ILE A 305 19.49 -3.35 -12.58
C ILE A 305 18.45 -2.46 -11.89
N TYR A 306 18.06 -1.36 -12.52
CA TYR A 306 17.06 -0.44 -11.99
C TYR A 306 15.65 -0.76 -12.52
N VAL A 307 15.52 -1.47 -13.63
CA VAL A 307 14.21 -1.79 -14.20
C VAL A 307 13.64 -3.02 -13.49
N PRO A 308 12.41 -2.96 -12.94
CA PRO A 308 11.81 -4.13 -12.31
C PRO A 308 11.65 -5.25 -13.35
N GLY A 309 11.99 -6.48 -12.98
CA GLY A 309 11.80 -7.65 -13.85
C GLY A 309 10.33 -7.98 -14.12
N VAL A 310 9.41 -7.49 -13.28
CA VAL A 310 7.96 -7.61 -13.44
C VAL A 310 7.27 -6.29 -13.12
N ASP A 311 6.58 -5.74 -14.11
CA ASP A 311 5.87 -4.47 -14.03
C ASP A 311 4.62 -4.52 -13.15
N SER A 312 3.94 -5.67 -13.11
CA SER A 312 2.73 -5.86 -12.31
C SER A 312 2.57 -7.29 -11.83
N LEU A 313 2.21 -7.42 -10.57
CA LEU A 313 2.10 -8.68 -9.84
C LEU A 313 0.76 -8.72 -9.11
N ARG A 314 0.12 -9.88 -9.09
CA ARG A 314 -1.02 -10.17 -8.24
C ARG A 314 -0.60 -11.13 -7.14
N LEU A 315 -0.72 -10.69 -5.89
CA LEU A 315 -0.57 -11.52 -4.71
C LEU A 315 -1.94 -12.06 -4.29
N ILE A 316 -2.01 -13.34 -3.99
CA ILE A 316 -3.23 -13.97 -3.48
C ILE A 316 -2.90 -14.62 -2.15
N TYR A 317 -3.65 -14.22 -1.13
CA TYR A 317 -3.59 -14.78 0.21
C TYR A 317 -4.85 -15.62 0.45
N CYS A 318 -4.70 -16.74 1.16
CA CYS A 318 -5.81 -17.58 1.57
C CYS A 318 -5.82 -17.66 3.10
N TYR A 319 -7.00 -17.53 3.71
CA TYR A 319 -7.20 -17.61 5.16
C TYR A 319 -8.36 -18.54 5.49
N VAL A 320 -8.29 -19.17 6.66
CA VAL A 320 -9.40 -19.87 7.30
C VAL A 320 -9.92 -19.02 8.46
N THR A 321 -11.24 -18.82 8.50
CA THR A 321 -11.91 -17.94 9.48
C THR A 321 -12.19 -18.63 10.82
N GLU A 322 -12.47 -19.93 10.78
CA GLU A 322 -12.82 -20.74 11.94
C GLU A 322 -11.60 -21.25 12.71
N GLU A 323 -11.75 -21.40 14.02
CA GLU A 323 -10.74 -22.00 14.91
C GLU A 323 -10.81 -23.54 14.89
N ASP A 324 -10.78 -24.14 13.69
CA ASP A 324 -10.81 -25.59 13.47
C ASP A 324 -9.52 -26.05 12.75
N GLU A 325 -8.69 -26.81 13.46
CA GLU A 325 -7.41 -27.32 12.94
C GLU A 325 -7.58 -28.39 11.85
N GLU A 326 -8.65 -29.17 11.88
CA GLU A 326 -8.91 -30.18 10.84
C GLU A 326 -9.44 -29.54 9.56
N LEU A 327 -10.30 -28.53 9.69
CA LEU A 327 -10.67 -27.66 8.59
C LEU A 327 -9.42 -27.00 7.97
N TYR A 328 -8.55 -26.44 8.80
CA TYR A 328 -7.30 -25.81 8.34
C TYR A 328 -6.45 -26.79 7.53
N ARG A 329 -6.21 -28.01 8.02
CA ARG A 329 -5.43 -29.02 7.30
C ARG A 329 -6.04 -29.35 5.94
N ARG A 330 -7.35 -29.55 5.86
CA ARG A 330 -8.05 -29.84 4.60
C ARG A 330 -7.91 -28.70 3.59
N VAL A 331 -8.11 -27.45 4.04
CA VAL A 331 -7.95 -26.26 3.19
C VAL A 331 -6.49 -26.09 2.77
N ALA A 332 -5.52 -26.34 3.65
CA ALA A 332 -4.10 -26.25 3.34
C ALA A 332 -3.67 -27.25 2.25
N VAL A 333 -4.11 -28.51 2.34
CA VAL A 333 -3.84 -29.52 1.32
C VAL A 333 -4.49 -29.13 -0.02
N GLY A 334 -5.74 -28.68 0.00
CA GLY A 334 -6.43 -28.22 -1.21
C GLY A 334 -5.78 -26.98 -1.85
N TYR A 335 -5.38 -26.01 -1.02
CA TYR A 335 -4.68 -24.80 -1.45
C TYR A 335 -3.33 -25.14 -2.09
N GLU A 336 -2.54 -26.05 -1.51
CA GLU A 336 -1.25 -26.43 -2.10
C GLU A 336 -1.42 -27.16 -3.44
N ARG A 337 -2.43 -28.02 -3.59
CA ARG A 337 -2.77 -28.65 -4.88
C ARG A 337 -3.18 -27.61 -5.92
N TRP A 338 -4.04 -26.67 -5.55
CA TRP A 338 -4.46 -25.56 -6.41
C TRP A 338 -3.25 -24.68 -6.79
N ARG A 339 -2.39 -24.36 -5.81
CA ARG A 339 -1.17 -23.57 -5.98
C ARG A 339 -0.21 -24.25 -6.95
N ALA A 340 0.07 -25.54 -6.76
CA ALA A 340 0.94 -26.32 -7.65
C ALA A 340 0.42 -26.30 -9.10
N GLN A 341 -0.90 -26.42 -9.31
CA GLN A 341 -1.49 -26.32 -10.64
C GLN A 341 -1.29 -24.92 -11.27
N LYS A 342 -1.42 -23.84 -10.48
CA LYS A 342 -1.22 -22.47 -10.97
C LYS A 342 0.26 -22.15 -11.23
N HIS A 343 1.18 -22.67 -10.42
CA HIS A 343 2.64 -22.54 -10.60
C HIS A 343 3.20 -23.42 -11.72
N GLN A 344 2.71 -24.65 -11.92
CA GLN A 344 3.08 -25.45 -13.11
C GLN A 344 2.68 -24.76 -14.42
N ARG A 345 1.73 -23.83 -14.37
CA ARG A 345 1.32 -22.95 -15.49
C ARG A 345 1.98 -21.57 -15.44
N GLY A 346 3.04 -21.38 -14.66
CA GLY A 346 3.79 -20.13 -14.56
C GLY A 346 4.96 -20.25 -13.58
N HIS A 347 6.17 -20.39 -14.10
CA HIS A 347 7.39 -20.40 -13.29
C HIS A 347 7.60 -19.04 -12.59
N SER A 348 7.16 -18.95 -11.34
CA SER A 348 7.40 -17.84 -10.42
C SER A 348 8.31 -18.30 -9.29
N GLU A 349 9.53 -18.74 -9.61
CA GLU A 349 10.58 -18.98 -8.61
C GLU A 349 11.65 -17.87 -8.60
N GLN A 350 11.58 -16.89 -9.49
CA GLN A 350 12.64 -15.87 -9.62
C GLN A 350 12.47 -14.60 -8.76
N LEU A 351 11.43 -14.48 -7.94
CA LEU A 351 11.21 -13.25 -7.16
C LEU A 351 11.79 -13.27 -5.75
N GLY A 352 12.50 -14.33 -5.32
CA GLY A 352 13.10 -14.40 -3.99
C GLY A 352 12.08 -14.19 -2.86
N ILE A 353 10.81 -14.54 -3.11
CA ILE A 353 9.72 -14.46 -2.14
C ILE A 353 9.74 -15.75 -1.35
N ASP A 354 10.83 -15.99 -0.62
CA ASP A 354 10.77 -16.91 0.50
C ASP A 354 10.44 -16.08 1.73
N ASN A 355 9.14 -15.88 1.96
CA ASN A 355 8.62 -15.53 3.28
C ASN A 355 8.59 -16.78 4.17
N SER A 356 9.54 -17.72 4.02
CA SER A 356 10.00 -18.59 5.11
C SER A 356 10.67 -17.76 6.20
N VAL A 357 9.98 -16.74 6.72
CA VAL A 357 10.32 -16.23 8.04
C VAL A 357 9.87 -17.30 9.00
N SER A 358 10.86 -17.83 9.73
CA SER A 358 10.77 -18.71 10.89
C SER A 358 9.46 -18.50 11.67
N PRO A 359 8.88 -19.56 12.27
CA PRO A 359 7.68 -19.43 13.09
C PRO A 359 7.86 -18.21 13.99
N SER A 360 6.91 -17.27 13.90
CA SER A 360 6.87 -16.10 14.77
C SER A 360 7.19 -16.59 16.17
N PRO A 361 8.14 -15.98 16.91
CA PRO A 361 8.41 -16.40 18.27
C PRO A 361 7.05 -16.39 18.95
N GLN A 362 6.60 -17.58 19.36
CA GLN A 362 5.41 -17.72 20.16
C GLN A 362 5.73 -16.87 21.39
N PHE A 363 5.16 -15.66 21.45
CA PHE A 363 5.03 -14.97 22.71
C PHE A 363 4.05 -15.85 23.49
N ALA A 364 4.58 -16.91 24.09
CA ALA A 364 3.88 -17.73 25.04
C ALA A 364 3.26 -16.76 26.03
N ALA A 365 1.95 -16.85 26.19
CA ALA A 365 1.28 -16.19 27.29
C ALA A 365 2.03 -16.60 28.56
N ARG A 366 2.86 -15.70 29.09
CA ARG A 366 3.53 -15.92 30.37
C ARG A 366 2.42 -15.95 31.40
N THR A 367 2.00 -17.16 31.76
CA THR A 367 1.34 -17.42 33.03
C THR A 367 2.30 -16.95 34.11
N VAL A 368 1.98 -15.80 34.71
CA VAL A 368 2.75 -15.24 35.83
C VAL A 368 2.53 -16.17 37.03
N PRO A 369 3.56 -16.83 37.57
CA PRO A 369 3.43 -17.53 38.83
C PRO A 369 3.27 -16.49 39.94
N ARG A 370 2.22 -16.64 40.76
CA ARG A 370 2.10 -15.89 42.01
C ARG A 370 3.24 -16.30 42.95
N GLY A 371 4.06 -15.33 43.37
CA GLY A 371 4.75 -15.39 44.67
C GLY A 371 6.25 -15.06 44.71
N SER A 372 6.53 -13.93 45.39
CA SER A 372 7.72 -13.57 46.18
C SER A 372 8.67 -12.49 45.63
N PRO A 373 9.20 -11.61 46.51
CA PRO A 373 9.62 -10.26 46.16
C PRO A 373 11.12 -10.16 45.92
N THR A 374 11.53 -9.72 44.73
CA THR A 374 12.93 -9.33 44.47
C THR A 374 13.01 -7.84 44.16
N ARG A 375 13.80 -7.15 45.00
CA ARG A 375 14.10 -5.71 45.01
C ARG A 375 14.38 -5.17 43.60
N GLY A 376 13.62 -4.16 43.19
CA GLY A 376 13.89 -3.38 41.98
C GLY A 376 15.17 -2.55 42.12
N ARG A 377 15.97 -2.51 41.06
CA ARG A 377 17.04 -1.51 40.90
C ARG A 377 16.41 -0.11 40.76
N PRO A 378 16.97 0.93 41.38
CA PRO A 378 16.45 2.28 41.23
C PRO A 378 16.74 2.84 39.82
N MET A 379 15.84 3.70 39.35
CA MET A 379 15.95 4.47 38.11
C MET A 379 17.18 5.39 38.11
N PRO A 380 17.79 5.70 36.95
CA PRO A 380 18.86 6.69 36.85
C PRO A 380 18.32 8.09 37.17
N THR A 381 18.97 8.80 38.09
CA THR A 381 18.67 10.19 38.44
C THR A 381 19.30 11.15 37.44
N LEU A 382 18.56 12.21 37.09
CA LEU A 382 19.07 13.37 36.34
C LEU A 382 20.15 14.12 37.15
N PRO A 383 21.17 14.72 36.53
CA PRO A 383 22.21 15.45 37.24
C PRO A 383 21.67 16.73 37.88
N GLU A 384 21.97 16.91 39.18
CA GLU A 384 21.66 18.09 39.97
C GLU A 384 22.37 19.35 39.44
N MET A 385 21.63 20.44 39.29
CA MET A 385 22.20 21.77 39.12
C MET A 385 22.65 22.30 40.49
N SER A 386 23.95 22.55 40.65
CA SER A 386 24.52 23.17 41.84
C SER A 386 24.12 24.65 41.97
N PRO A 387 23.78 25.16 43.17
CA PRO A 387 23.39 26.55 43.36
C PRO A 387 24.63 27.46 43.56
N THR A 388 24.68 28.59 42.86
CA THR A 388 25.61 29.69 43.16
C THR A 388 24.98 30.65 44.19
N PRO A 389 25.77 31.25 45.11
CA PRO A 389 25.26 31.90 46.30
C PRO A 389 24.73 33.32 46.07
N SER A 390 23.73 33.68 46.87
CA SER A 390 23.04 34.97 46.91
C SER A 390 23.63 35.96 47.93
N SER A 391 23.54 37.26 47.59
CA SER A 391 23.30 38.45 48.44
C SER A 391 24.42 39.51 48.50
N PRO A 392 24.12 40.81 48.78
CA PRO A 392 22.86 41.36 49.29
C PRO A 392 22.27 42.59 48.55
N ILE A 393 21.01 42.86 48.90
CA ILE A 393 20.16 43.99 48.55
C ILE A 393 20.55 45.23 49.36
N ALA A 394 20.52 46.42 48.75
CA ALA A 394 20.33 47.70 49.44
C ALA A 394 19.36 48.60 48.66
N ALA A 395 18.35 49.11 49.37
CA ALA A 395 17.25 49.92 48.88
C ALA A 395 17.52 51.42 49.06
N ALA A 396 16.95 52.27 48.19
CA ALA A 396 16.04 53.40 48.53
C ALA A 396 16.12 54.62 47.58
N ARG A 397 14.96 54.92 46.96
CA ARG A 397 14.27 56.23 46.76
C ARG A 397 15.04 57.48 46.29
N SER A 398 14.58 58.07 45.17
CA SER A 398 13.94 59.42 45.07
C SER A 398 13.73 59.88 43.61
N SER A 399 12.53 60.42 43.31
CA SER A 399 12.17 61.16 42.07
C SER A 399 12.54 62.66 42.21
N PRO A 400 12.18 63.62 41.31
CA PRO A 400 11.89 63.65 39.85
C PRO A 400 12.60 64.84 39.08
N ARG A 401 12.23 65.04 37.80
CA ARG A 401 12.41 66.20 36.85
C ARG A 401 13.25 65.81 35.63
N SER A 402 13.02 66.23 34.39
CA SER A 402 12.03 67.10 33.72
C SER A 402 12.28 67.02 32.19
N SER A 403 11.23 67.11 31.36
CA SER A 403 11.11 67.77 30.04
C SER A 403 12.25 67.63 28.99
N VAL A 404 12.04 67.23 27.73
CA VAL A 404 11.59 68.04 26.54
C VAL A 404 11.88 67.08 25.35
N ASP A 405 10.96 66.55 24.54
CA ASP A 405 10.15 67.12 23.45
C ASP A 405 10.64 66.68 22.04
N SER A 406 9.69 66.62 21.10
CA SER A 406 9.78 66.51 19.63
C SER A 406 9.99 65.16 18.91
N THR A 407 8.85 64.64 18.42
CA THR A 407 8.63 63.84 17.20
C THR A 407 8.65 64.74 15.92
N PRO A 408 8.13 64.34 14.73
CA PRO A 408 8.73 63.52 13.65
C PRO A 408 8.58 64.15 12.24
N VAL A 409 9.27 63.68 11.19
CA VAL A 409 8.90 63.88 9.75
C VAL A 409 9.60 62.75 8.95
N GLY A 410 9.05 62.00 7.98
CA GLY A 410 7.87 62.17 7.14
C GLY A 410 8.28 62.26 5.65
N ARG A 411 8.10 61.15 4.90
CA ARG A 411 7.86 61.02 3.44
C ARG A 411 8.82 61.64 2.40
N ALA A 412 9.12 60.84 1.37
CA ALA A 412 8.52 61.00 0.04
C ALA A 412 8.31 59.63 -0.58
#